data_AF-A0A6P0V3U9-F1
#
_entry.id   AF-A0A6P0V3U9-F1
#
_cell.length_a   1.000
_cell.length_b   1.000
_cell.length_c   1.000
_cell.angle_alpha   90.00
_cell.angle_beta   90.00
_cell.angle_gamma   90.00
#
_symmetry.space_group_name_H-M   'P 1'
#
loop_
_entity.id
_entity.type
_entity.pdbx_description
1 polymer ?
#
loop_
_entity_poly.entity_id
_entity_poly.type
_entity_poly.pdbx_seq_one_letter_code
_entity_poly.pdbx_strand_id
1 'polypeptide(L)'
;MKANSNQVGETVLVEAVKQAKQEFGSRLIACYALGSLAHGGFSPQVSDVDLAIILTSPLTVENSHQIEVIKNHVKSLPIPLSERLSIFWGSLASLRKEETGGRFPPLDKLDLIAHGRLLAGNEVRTTIPKPTRREMEVSSSKFALNFLGTSEMNKDLLQPTIFFDKGVVLLTKIVLFPVRFLYTASTGDIGRNDIAVAHYLENNQGNKAELVNRAFRWRCEQPVCDEDTTKLMEKGLIPLYLQFIDTYYCKMLDYQEINLAENLKQWRDELSRL
;
A
#
# COMPACT_ATOMS: atom_id res chain seq x y z
N MET A 1 -16.60 -26.43 -1.95
CA MET A 1 -17.24 -25.13 -1.61
C MET A 1 -16.13 -24.11 -1.46
N LYS A 2 -15.95 -23.20 -2.43
CA LYS A 2 -15.04 -22.06 -2.26
C LYS A 2 -15.71 -21.14 -1.24
N ALA A 3 -15.21 -21.08 -0.01
CA ALA A 3 -15.56 -20.00 0.90
C ALA A 3 -15.45 -18.69 0.10
N ASN A 4 -16.47 -17.83 0.19
CA ASN A 4 -16.45 -16.56 -0.53
C ASN A 4 -15.14 -15.87 -0.17
N SER A 5 -14.31 -15.55 -1.15
CA SER A 5 -12.90 -15.33 -0.89
C SER A 5 -12.62 -14.10 0.00
N ASN A 6 -13.59 -13.18 0.04
CA ASN A 6 -13.64 -12.06 0.98
C ASN A 6 -13.84 -12.52 2.43
N GLN A 7 -14.63 -13.58 2.65
CA GLN A 7 -14.97 -14.13 3.97
C GLN A 7 -13.74 -14.56 4.76
N VAL A 8 -12.69 -15.05 4.09
CA VAL A 8 -11.42 -15.39 4.75
C VAL A 8 -10.74 -14.13 5.30
N GLY A 9 -10.66 -13.07 4.51
CA GLY A 9 -10.13 -11.77 4.97
C GLY A 9 -10.97 -11.17 6.09
N GLU A 10 -12.30 -11.28 6.02
CA GLU A 10 -13.19 -10.87 7.12
C GLU A 10 -12.93 -11.65 8.41
N THR A 11 -12.67 -12.97 8.33
CA THR A 11 -12.31 -13.77 9.51
C THR A 11 -11.02 -13.28 10.16
N VAL A 12 -10.00 -12.92 9.36
CA VAL A 12 -8.75 -12.32 9.88
C VAL A 12 -9.04 -10.99 10.60
N LEU A 13 -9.90 -10.13 10.03
CA LEU A 13 -10.32 -8.87 10.67
C LEU A 13 -11.06 -9.12 11.99
N VAL A 14 -11.97 -10.09 12.03
CA VAL A 14 -12.73 -10.43 13.24
C VAL A 14 -11.80 -10.83 14.39
N GLU A 15 -10.84 -11.72 14.14
CA GLU A 15 -9.88 -12.14 15.18
C GLU A 15 -8.93 -10.99 15.57
N ALA A 16 -8.49 -10.18 14.61
CA ALA A 16 -7.66 -9.00 14.91
C ALA A 16 -8.40 -7.98 15.78
N VAL A 17 -9.68 -7.72 15.51
CA VAL A 17 -10.53 -6.82 16.30
C VAL A 17 -10.78 -7.38 17.70
N LYS A 18 -11.00 -8.70 17.81
CA LYS A 18 -11.14 -9.36 19.11
C LYS A 18 -9.88 -9.22 19.96
N GLN A 19 -8.70 -9.47 19.37
CA GLN A 19 -7.44 -9.29 20.08
C GLN A 19 -7.21 -7.81 20.43
N ALA A 20 -7.51 -6.87 19.52
CA ALA A 20 -7.38 -5.44 19.81
C ALA A 20 -8.24 -4.99 21.01
N LYS A 21 -9.46 -5.54 21.16
CA LYS A 21 -10.31 -5.28 22.33
C LYS A 21 -9.69 -5.79 23.62
N GLN A 22 -9.01 -6.94 23.59
CA GLN A 22 -8.34 -7.51 24.75
C GLN A 22 -7.11 -6.69 25.14
N GLU A 23 -6.28 -6.30 24.17
CA GLU A 23 -5.04 -5.55 24.41
C GLU A 23 -5.28 -4.12 24.88
N PHE A 24 -6.24 -3.42 24.27
CA PHE A 24 -6.43 -1.99 24.51
C PHE A 24 -7.57 -1.67 25.47
N GLY A 25 -8.54 -2.57 25.66
CA GLY A 25 -9.67 -2.36 26.56
C GLY A 25 -10.37 -1.01 26.32
N SER A 26 -10.49 -0.21 27.37
CA SER A 26 -11.11 1.13 27.31
C SER A 26 -10.34 2.16 26.48
N ARG A 27 -9.07 1.89 26.12
CA ARG A 27 -8.30 2.76 25.22
C ARG A 27 -8.68 2.61 23.76
N LEU A 28 -9.40 1.54 23.39
CA LEU A 28 -9.83 1.34 22.01
C LEU A 28 -11.04 2.23 21.69
N ILE A 29 -10.85 3.22 20.83
CA ILE A 29 -11.94 4.07 20.34
C ILE A 29 -12.70 3.37 19.21
N ALA A 30 -11.97 2.85 18.22
CA ALA A 30 -12.57 2.25 17.04
C ALA A 30 -11.60 1.34 16.27
N CYS A 31 -12.17 0.37 15.55
CA CYS A 31 -11.49 -0.41 14.53
C CYS A 31 -12.22 -0.27 13.19
N TYR A 32 -11.48 -0.14 12.09
CA TYR A 32 -12.04 -0.09 10.73
C TYR A 32 -11.32 -1.07 9.81
N ALA A 33 -12.07 -1.72 8.92
CA ALA A 33 -11.47 -2.32 7.74
C ALA A 33 -11.04 -1.21 6.78
N LEU A 34 -9.88 -1.36 6.17
CA LEU A 34 -9.35 -0.50 5.11
C LEU A 34 -9.15 -1.30 3.81
N GLY A 35 -8.70 -0.58 2.79
CA GLY A 35 -8.23 -1.13 1.54
C GLY A 35 -9.30 -1.96 0.82
N SER A 36 -8.82 -2.99 0.13
CA SER A 36 -9.67 -3.75 -0.80
C SER A 36 -10.82 -4.53 -0.15
N LEU A 37 -10.76 -4.81 1.15
CA LEU A 37 -11.90 -5.38 1.92
C LEU A 37 -12.95 -4.32 2.27
N ALA A 38 -12.57 -3.04 2.35
CA ALA A 38 -13.48 -1.96 2.67
C ALA A 38 -14.21 -1.42 1.42
N HIS A 39 -13.48 -1.21 0.31
CA HIS A 39 -14.01 -0.58 -0.91
C HIS A 39 -14.09 -1.50 -2.13
N GLY A 40 -13.87 -2.80 -1.96
CA GLY A 40 -13.88 -3.79 -3.05
C GLY A 40 -12.55 -3.92 -3.80
N GLY A 41 -12.46 -4.93 -4.67
CA GLY A 41 -11.24 -5.29 -5.41
C GLY A 41 -10.30 -6.24 -4.65
N PHE A 42 -10.77 -6.85 -3.55
CA PHE A 42 -10.01 -7.82 -2.79
C PHE A 42 -9.70 -9.05 -3.64
N SER A 43 -8.43 -9.42 -3.66
CA SER A 43 -7.95 -10.69 -4.20
C SER A 43 -7.16 -11.42 -3.13
N PRO A 44 -7.59 -12.63 -2.70
CA PRO A 44 -6.84 -13.44 -1.75
C PRO A 44 -5.42 -13.78 -2.19
N GLN A 45 -5.16 -13.78 -3.50
CA GLN A 45 -3.86 -14.16 -4.03
C GLN A 45 -2.79 -13.11 -3.69
N VAL A 46 -3.17 -11.83 -3.65
CA VAL A 46 -2.22 -10.70 -3.63
C VAL A 46 -2.57 -9.57 -2.67
N SER A 47 -3.77 -9.56 -2.10
CA SER A 47 -4.22 -8.48 -1.23
C SER A 47 -3.80 -8.74 0.21
N ASP A 48 -3.44 -7.66 0.88
CA ASP A 48 -3.25 -7.62 2.31
C ASP A 48 -4.62 -7.48 3.00
N VAL A 49 -4.68 -7.78 4.31
CA VAL A 49 -5.85 -7.56 5.16
C VAL A 49 -5.57 -6.32 6.00
N ASP A 50 -6.19 -5.19 5.65
CA ASP A 50 -5.86 -3.90 6.23
C ASP A 50 -6.84 -3.53 7.37
N LEU A 51 -6.29 -3.29 8.56
CA LEU A 51 -7.02 -2.88 9.77
C LEU A 51 -6.51 -1.52 10.25
N ALA A 52 -7.43 -0.57 10.48
CA ALA A 52 -7.15 0.65 11.23
C ALA A 52 -7.59 0.50 12.69
N ILE A 53 -6.74 0.93 13.62
CA ILE A 53 -7.02 0.99 15.06
C ILE A 53 -6.87 2.43 15.56
N ILE A 54 -7.94 2.98 16.14
CA ILE A 54 -7.97 4.32 16.73
C ILE A 54 -7.98 4.18 18.25
N LEU A 55 -7.01 4.81 18.91
CA LEU A 55 -6.81 4.77 20.36
C LEU A 55 -7.08 6.11 21.01
N THR A 56 -7.30 6.09 22.33
CA THR A 56 -7.27 7.29 23.16
C THR A 56 -5.85 7.84 23.29
N SER A 57 -5.72 9.16 23.26
CA SER A 57 -4.50 9.88 23.62
C SER A 57 -4.19 9.78 25.13
N PRO A 58 -2.93 9.98 25.53
CA PRO A 58 -1.74 10.08 24.66
C PRO A 58 -1.30 8.71 24.15
N LEU A 59 -0.75 8.63 22.94
CA LEU A 59 -0.06 7.43 22.48
C LEU A 59 1.21 7.19 23.32
N THR A 60 1.50 5.92 23.60
CA THR A 60 2.69 5.50 24.34
C THR A 60 3.55 4.57 23.49
N VAL A 61 4.83 4.42 23.84
CA VAL A 61 5.74 3.47 23.18
C VAL A 61 5.20 2.04 23.24
N GLU A 62 4.54 1.69 24.34
CA GLU A 62 3.87 0.39 24.55
C GLU A 62 2.80 0.08 23.50
N ASN A 63 2.11 1.10 22.97
CA ASN A 63 1.09 0.86 21.95
C ASN A 63 1.69 0.20 20.70
N SER A 64 2.95 0.49 20.35
CA SER A 64 3.62 -0.20 19.25
C SER A 64 3.84 -1.69 19.54
N HIS A 65 4.22 -2.04 20.78
CA HIS A 65 4.38 -3.42 21.22
C HIS A 65 3.05 -4.18 21.21
N GLN A 66 1.98 -3.57 21.73
CA GLN A 66 0.63 -4.15 21.73
C GLN A 66 0.11 -4.41 20.31
N ILE A 67 0.43 -3.54 19.34
CA ILE A 67 0.09 -3.78 17.92
C ILE A 67 0.82 -5.02 17.39
N GLU A 68 2.09 -5.21 17.74
CA GLU A 68 2.84 -6.41 17.35
C GLU A 68 2.31 -7.67 18.04
N VAL A 69 1.86 -7.58 19.30
CA VAL A 69 1.15 -8.68 19.98
C VAL A 69 -0.10 -9.09 19.19
N ILE A 70 -0.91 -8.14 18.74
CA ILE A 70 -2.10 -8.41 17.92
C ILE A 70 -1.73 -9.13 16.62
N LYS A 71 -0.73 -8.62 15.89
CA LYS A 71 -0.27 -9.25 14.64
C LYS A 71 0.23 -10.67 14.86
N ASN A 72 1.07 -10.87 15.88
CA ASN A 72 1.65 -12.18 16.18
C ASN A 72 0.58 -13.18 16.62
N HIS A 73 -0.39 -12.75 17.43
CA HIS A 73 -1.54 -13.58 17.77
C HIS A 73 -2.28 -14.03 16.53
N VAL A 74 -2.72 -13.10 15.67
CA VAL A 74 -3.49 -13.43 14.46
C VAL A 74 -2.68 -14.32 13.52
N LYS A 75 -1.40 -14.00 13.31
CA LYS A 75 -0.49 -14.81 12.50
C LYS A 75 -0.34 -16.25 13.02
N SER A 76 -0.43 -16.47 14.33
CA SER A 76 -0.37 -17.81 14.92
C SER A 76 -1.63 -18.66 14.67
N LEU A 77 -2.74 -18.03 14.28
CA LEU A 77 -4.00 -18.74 14.03
C LEU A 77 -3.95 -19.48 12.68
N PRO A 78 -4.57 -20.67 12.58
CA PRO A 78 -4.64 -21.45 11.35
C PRO A 78 -5.69 -20.88 10.38
N ILE A 79 -5.64 -19.58 10.11
CA ILE A 79 -6.55 -18.85 9.22
C ILE A 79 -5.75 -18.43 8.00
N PRO A 80 -6.17 -18.78 6.76
CA PRO A 80 -5.47 -18.31 5.58
C PRO A 80 -5.41 -16.77 5.54
N LEU A 81 -4.32 -16.22 5.01
CA LEU A 81 -4.03 -14.77 4.97
C LEU A 81 -3.71 -14.10 6.31
N SER A 82 -3.67 -14.83 7.43
CA SER A 82 -3.33 -14.25 8.74
C SER A 82 -1.97 -13.53 8.76
N GLU A 83 -1.00 -14.06 8.00
CA GLU A 83 0.33 -13.47 7.79
C GLU A 83 0.33 -12.14 7.03
N ARG A 84 -0.78 -11.80 6.38
CA ARG A 84 -0.94 -10.58 5.58
C ARG A 84 -1.76 -9.49 6.28
N LEU A 85 -1.98 -9.63 7.58
CA LEU A 85 -2.58 -8.58 8.39
C LEU A 85 -1.65 -7.35 8.46
N SER A 86 -2.11 -6.23 7.90
CA SER A 86 -1.49 -4.92 8.05
C SER A 86 -2.31 -4.08 9.02
N ILE A 87 -1.65 -3.53 10.05
CA ILE A 87 -2.31 -2.70 11.05
C ILE A 87 -1.77 -1.27 10.98
N PHE A 88 -2.68 -0.35 10.71
CA PHE A 88 -2.49 1.10 10.78
C PHE A 88 -3.08 1.61 12.08
N TRP A 89 -2.35 2.41 12.83
CA TRP A 89 -2.79 2.79 14.17
C TRP A 89 -2.38 4.20 14.57
N GLY A 90 -3.19 4.82 15.41
CA GLY A 90 -2.96 6.16 15.93
C GLY A 90 -4.07 6.58 16.89
N SER A 91 -4.05 7.84 17.31
CA SER A 91 -5.13 8.48 18.07
C SER A 91 -5.79 9.55 17.21
N LEU A 92 -6.91 10.12 17.67
CA LEU A 92 -7.49 11.28 17.00
C LEU A 92 -6.52 12.48 16.99
N ALA A 93 -5.81 12.71 18.09
CA ALA A 93 -4.82 13.78 18.17
C ALA A 93 -3.66 13.52 17.19
N SER A 94 -3.17 12.28 17.05
CA SER A 94 -2.05 11.99 16.15
C SER A 94 -2.48 12.12 14.69
N LEU A 95 -3.70 11.70 14.36
CA LEU A 95 -4.29 11.88 13.03
C LEU A 95 -4.58 13.35 12.70
N ARG A 96 -4.78 14.20 13.72
CA ARG A 96 -4.88 15.66 13.57
C ARG A 96 -3.53 16.37 13.63
N LYS A 97 -2.43 15.64 13.86
CA LYS A 97 -1.07 16.16 14.06
C LYS A 97 -0.90 17.04 15.30
N GLU A 98 -1.77 16.83 16.28
CA GLU A 98 -1.70 17.48 17.60
C GLU A 98 -0.73 16.73 18.53
N GLU A 99 -0.42 15.47 18.22
CA GLU A 99 0.62 14.68 18.90
C GLU A 99 1.39 13.83 17.90
N THR A 100 2.55 13.32 18.32
CA THR A 100 3.38 12.40 17.56
C THR A 100 3.08 10.94 17.93
N GLY A 101 3.48 10.01 17.06
CA GLY A 101 3.33 8.57 17.28
C GLY A 101 2.28 7.93 16.40
N GLY A 102 2.14 6.61 16.56
CA GLY A 102 1.33 5.79 15.65
C GLY A 102 2.04 5.50 14.33
N ARG A 103 1.39 4.67 13.52
CA ARG A 103 1.76 4.39 12.13
C ARG A 103 0.51 4.49 11.28
N PHE A 104 0.26 5.69 10.78
CA PHE A 104 -0.89 5.97 9.91
C PHE A 104 -0.47 6.87 8.75
N PRO A 105 0.06 6.29 7.65
CA PRO A 105 0.50 7.07 6.51
C PRO A 105 -0.66 7.87 5.87
N PRO A 106 -0.37 8.98 5.18
CA PRO A 106 -1.39 9.85 4.61
C PRO A 106 -2.36 9.14 3.64
N LEU A 107 -1.88 8.22 2.79
CA LEU A 107 -2.77 7.50 1.87
C LEU A 107 -3.75 6.59 2.61
N ASP A 108 -3.28 5.87 3.63
CA ASP A 108 -4.15 5.03 4.46
C ASP A 108 -5.13 5.87 5.27
N LYS A 109 -4.72 7.07 5.70
CA LYS A 109 -5.60 8.05 6.35
C LYS A 109 -6.69 8.54 5.41
N LEU A 110 -6.36 8.83 4.14
CA LEU A 110 -7.36 9.20 3.14
C LEU A 110 -8.33 8.03 2.90
N ASP A 111 -7.82 6.81 2.84
CA ASP A 111 -8.62 5.59 2.68
C ASP A 111 -9.57 5.34 3.84
N LEU A 112 -9.09 5.53 5.08
CA LEU A 112 -9.94 5.53 6.26
C LEU A 112 -11.12 6.50 6.09
N ILE A 113 -10.84 7.76 5.74
CA ILE A 113 -11.88 8.80 5.61
C ILE A 113 -12.88 8.45 4.50
N ALA A 114 -12.39 8.06 3.33
CA ALA A 114 -13.23 7.84 2.15
C ALA A 114 -14.01 6.52 2.20
N HIS A 115 -13.40 5.47 2.73
CA HIS A 115 -13.83 4.09 2.51
C HIS A 115 -13.84 3.23 3.76
N GLY A 116 -13.25 3.68 4.87
CA GLY A 116 -13.15 2.89 6.10
C GLY A 116 -14.49 2.33 6.56
N ARG A 117 -14.56 1.02 6.78
CA ARG A 117 -15.77 0.35 7.26
C ARG A 117 -15.63 0.05 8.75
N LEU A 118 -16.47 0.66 9.57
CA LEU A 118 -16.45 0.48 11.03
C LEU A 118 -16.69 -1.00 11.38
N LEU A 119 -15.77 -1.58 12.15
CA LEU A 119 -15.83 -2.97 12.64
C LEU A 119 -16.18 -3.04 14.12
N ALA A 120 -15.70 -2.07 14.90
CA ALA A 120 -15.98 -1.97 16.33
C ALA A 120 -15.74 -0.54 16.84
N GLY A 121 -16.40 -0.19 17.95
CA GLY A 121 -16.23 1.11 18.61
C GLY A 121 -17.11 2.19 18.00
N ASN A 122 -16.64 3.44 18.02
CA ASN A 122 -17.39 4.62 17.60
C ASN A 122 -16.99 5.13 16.22
N GLU A 123 -17.96 5.60 15.43
CA GLU A 123 -17.69 6.31 14.18
C GLU A 123 -17.03 7.67 14.47
N VAL A 124 -15.80 7.85 14.00
CA VAL A 124 -14.98 9.05 14.26
C VAL A 124 -14.38 9.68 12.99
N ARG A 125 -14.60 9.07 11.81
CA ARG A 125 -13.96 9.49 10.55
C ARG A 125 -14.32 10.91 10.14
N THR A 126 -15.52 11.35 10.45
CA THR A 126 -16.00 12.72 10.17
C THR A 126 -15.18 13.80 10.88
N THR A 127 -14.41 13.43 11.90
CA THR A 127 -13.60 14.35 12.71
C THR A 127 -12.11 14.34 12.34
N ILE A 128 -11.72 13.51 11.36
CA ILE A 128 -10.34 13.35 10.92
C ILE A 128 -10.10 14.27 9.72
N PRO A 129 -9.14 15.20 9.77
CA PRO A 129 -8.87 16.10 8.66
C PRO A 129 -8.25 15.32 7.49
N LYS A 130 -8.66 15.61 6.24
CA LYS A 130 -8.04 15.00 5.06
C LYS A 130 -6.54 15.34 5.00
N PRO A 131 -5.67 14.39 4.61
CA PRO A 131 -4.27 14.71 4.31
C PRO A 131 -4.19 15.64 3.10
N THR A 132 -3.20 16.53 3.11
CA THR A 132 -2.89 17.38 1.96
C THR A 132 -2.21 16.56 0.86
N ARG A 133 -2.28 17.07 -0.37
CA ARG A 133 -1.58 16.47 -1.52
C ARG A 133 -0.07 16.35 -1.27
N ARG A 134 0.55 17.41 -0.72
CA ARG A 134 1.97 17.39 -0.34
C ARG A 134 2.30 16.23 0.59
N GLU A 135 1.49 16.01 1.63
CA GLU A 135 1.74 14.90 2.56
C GLU A 135 1.69 13.54 1.88
N MET A 136 0.69 13.32 1.03
CA MET A 136 0.54 12.07 0.30
C MET A 136 1.71 11.85 -0.64
N GLU A 137 2.11 12.86 -1.41
CA GLU A 137 3.20 12.75 -2.37
C GLU A 137 4.55 12.57 -1.67
N VAL A 138 4.85 13.35 -0.63
CA VAL A 138 6.08 13.21 0.17
C VAL A 138 6.16 11.84 0.85
N SER A 139 5.06 11.37 1.44
CA SER A 139 5.02 10.04 2.06
C SER A 139 5.17 8.93 1.03
N SER A 140 4.63 9.10 -0.18
CA SER A 140 4.77 8.13 -1.27
C SER A 140 6.22 8.06 -1.77
N SER A 141 6.92 9.20 -1.90
CA SER A 141 8.35 9.23 -2.24
C SER A 141 9.19 8.50 -1.20
N LYS A 142 8.96 8.76 0.09
CA LYS A 142 9.67 8.07 1.19
C LYS A 142 9.44 6.56 1.15
N PHE A 143 8.18 6.15 0.96
CA PHE A 143 7.84 4.74 0.83
C PHE A 143 8.53 4.11 -0.38
N ALA A 144 8.47 4.74 -1.54
CA ALA A 144 9.04 4.22 -2.76
C ALA A 144 10.55 4.06 -2.67
N LEU A 145 11.28 5.04 -2.12
CA LEU A 145 12.72 4.90 -1.90
C LEU A 145 13.06 3.74 -0.95
N ASN A 146 12.28 3.57 0.12
CA ASN A 146 12.53 2.53 1.13
C ASN A 146 12.13 1.12 0.69
N PHE A 147 11.18 0.99 -0.24
CA PHE A 147 10.62 -0.30 -0.64
C PHE A 147 10.97 -0.69 -2.08
N LEU A 148 10.84 0.24 -3.02
CA LEU A 148 11.05 0.02 -4.45
C LEU A 148 12.45 0.44 -4.92
N GLY A 149 13.07 1.41 -4.25
CA GLY A 149 14.36 1.99 -4.62
C GLY A 149 15.56 1.45 -3.86
N THR A 150 15.43 0.27 -3.26
CA THR A 150 16.55 -0.38 -2.55
C THR A 150 17.54 -0.97 -3.55
N SER A 151 18.81 -1.10 -3.14
CA SER A 151 19.84 -1.70 -4.00
C SER A 151 19.55 -3.15 -4.39
N GLU A 152 18.82 -3.90 -3.55
CA GLU A 152 18.36 -5.25 -3.90
C GLU A 152 17.29 -5.19 -5.00
N MET A 153 16.27 -4.35 -4.81
CA MET A 153 15.20 -4.19 -5.79
C MET A 153 15.76 -3.71 -7.13
N ASN A 154 16.69 -2.76 -7.13
CA ASN A 154 17.33 -2.28 -8.36
C ASN A 154 18.06 -3.39 -9.12
N LYS A 155 18.66 -4.36 -8.43
CA LYS A 155 19.28 -5.53 -9.08
C LYS A 155 18.22 -6.46 -9.68
N ASP A 156 17.13 -6.71 -8.96
CA ASP A 156 16.04 -7.55 -9.44
C ASP A 156 15.33 -6.96 -10.67
N LEU A 157 15.21 -5.63 -10.74
CA LEU A 157 14.62 -4.93 -11.89
C LEU A 157 15.39 -5.19 -13.20
N LEU A 158 16.67 -5.56 -13.13
CA LEU A 158 17.49 -5.93 -14.30
C LEU A 158 17.30 -7.38 -14.75
N GLN A 159 16.78 -8.23 -13.86
CA GLN A 159 16.50 -9.63 -14.13
C GLN A 159 15.04 -9.89 -13.77
N PRO A 160 14.09 -9.25 -14.49
CA PRO A 160 12.71 -9.17 -14.04
C PRO A 160 12.01 -10.53 -13.91
N THR A 161 12.56 -11.59 -14.49
CA THR A 161 12.10 -12.97 -14.31
C THR A 161 12.22 -13.46 -12.87
N ILE A 162 13.12 -12.90 -12.07
CA ILE A 162 13.27 -13.29 -10.64
C ILE A 162 11.99 -13.01 -9.83
N PHE A 163 11.15 -12.07 -10.28
CA PHE A 163 9.91 -11.75 -9.58
C PHE A 163 8.85 -12.86 -9.66
N PHE A 164 8.94 -13.79 -10.63
CA PHE A 164 8.09 -14.96 -10.66
C PHE A 164 8.40 -15.91 -9.49
N ASP A 165 9.68 -16.06 -9.16
CA ASP A 165 10.15 -16.89 -8.03
C ASP A 165 9.90 -16.21 -6.67
N LYS A 166 9.97 -14.87 -6.61
CA LYS A 166 9.63 -14.09 -5.40
C LYS A 166 8.12 -14.02 -5.13
N GLY A 167 7.30 -14.57 -6.02
CA GLY A 167 5.88 -14.77 -5.84
C GLY A 167 4.99 -13.62 -6.33
N VAL A 168 3.76 -13.98 -6.65
CA VAL A 168 2.75 -13.11 -7.30
C VAL A 168 2.43 -11.83 -6.51
N VAL A 169 2.56 -11.85 -5.17
CA VAL A 169 2.34 -10.66 -4.33
C VAL A 169 3.37 -9.57 -4.69
N LEU A 170 4.66 -9.91 -4.71
CA LEU A 170 5.69 -8.93 -5.05
C LEU A 170 5.64 -8.58 -6.54
N LEU A 171 5.47 -9.57 -7.41
CA LEU A 171 5.35 -9.38 -8.86
C LEU A 171 4.27 -8.37 -9.25
N THR A 172 3.12 -8.39 -8.58
CA THR A 172 2.06 -7.40 -8.83
C THR A 172 2.38 -6.05 -8.19
N LYS A 173 2.96 -6.02 -6.99
CA LYS A 173 3.31 -4.76 -6.29
C LYS A 173 4.35 -3.93 -7.03
N ILE A 174 5.40 -4.55 -7.59
CA ILE A 174 6.45 -3.83 -8.32
C ILE A 174 5.93 -3.12 -9.58
N VAL A 175 4.87 -3.63 -10.21
CA VAL A 175 4.21 -2.93 -11.33
C VAL A 175 3.15 -1.96 -10.86
N LEU A 176 2.27 -2.38 -9.94
CA LEU A 176 1.05 -1.63 -9.61
C LEU A 176 1.29 -0.49 -8.61
N PHE A 177 2.31 -0.56 -7.75
CA PHE A 177 2.61 0.56 -6.82
C PHE A 177 3.01 1.84 -7.57
N PRO A 178 3.97 1.83 -8.52
CA PRO A 178 4.26 3.00 -9.35
C PRO A 178 3.01 3.59 -10.02
N VAL A 179 2.13 2.74 -10.56
CA VAL A 179 0.88 3.16 -11.23
C VAL A 179 -0.08 3.85 -10.27
N ARG A 180 -0.27 3.27 -9.07
CA ARG A 180 -1.12 3.87 -8.02
C ARG A 180 -0.57 5.20 -7.54
N PHE A 181 0.75 5.33 -7.43
CA PHE A 181 1.40 6.60 -7.07
C PHE A 181 1.25 7.64 -8.18
N LEU A 182 1.42 7.26 -9.45
CA LEU A 182 1.16 8.15 -10.58
C LEU A 182 -0.29 8.66 -10.58
N TYR A 183 -1.27 7.81 -10.27
CA TYR A 183 -2.67 8.22 -10.11
C TYR A 183 -2.85 9.23 -8.98
N THR A 184 -2.28 8.97 -7.80
CA THR A 184 -2.32 9.92 -6.68
C THR A 184 -1.67 11.25 -7.07
N ALA A 185 -0.53 11.20 -7.75
CA ALA A 185 0.20 12.39 -8.19
C ALA A 185 -0.52 13.17 -9.29
N SER A 186 -1.44 12.56 -10.05
CA SER A 186 -2.26 13.28 -11.04
C SER A 186 -3.54 13.83 -10.41
N THR A 187 -4.26 13.02 -9.65
CA THR A 187 -5.63 13.31 -9.17
C THR A 187 -5.70 13.91 -7.77
N GLY A 188 -4.75 13.57 -6.89
CA GLY A 188 -4.85 13.82 -5.46
C GLY A 188 -5.76 12.85 -4.70
N ASP A 189 -6.25 11.78 -5.36
CA ASP A 189 -7.09 10.75 -4.76
C ASP A 189 -6.31 9.44 -4.52
N ILE A 190 -6.94 8.50 -3.80
CA ILE A 190 -6.38 7.17 -3.54
C ILE A 190 -6.34 6.38 -4.84
N GLY A 191 -5.16 5.99 -5.31
CA GLY A 191 -5.03 5.03 -6.40
C GLY A 191 -5.46 3.63 -5.96
N ARG A 192 -6.75 3.28 -6.02
CA ARG A 192 -7.17 1.86 -5.98
C ARG A 192 -6.71 1.18 -7.28
N ASN A 193 -6.44 -0.13 -7.24
CA ASN A 193 -5.82 -0.82 -8.38
C ASN A 193 -6.62 -0.66 -9.68
N ASP A 194 -7.94 -0.85 -9.62
CA ASP A 194 -8.86 -0.75 -10.76
C ASP A 194 -8.84 0.64 -11.41
N ILE A 195 -9.06 1.69 -10.62
CA ILE A 195 -9.12 3.07 -11.12
C ILE A 195 -7.75 3.59 -11.54
N ALA A 196 -6.68 3.22 -10.84
CA ALA A 196 -5.33 3.64 -11.20
C ALA A 196 -4.88 3.00 -12.51
N VAL A 197 -5.18 1.70 -12.69
CA VAL A 197 -4.90 0.99 -13.94
C VAL A 197 -5.73 1.56 -15.08
N ALA A 198 -7.04 1.75 -14.91
CA ALA A 198 -7.89 2.35 -15.94
C ALA A 198 -7.37 3.72 -16.38
N HIS A 199 -7.11 4.62 -15.42
CA HIS A 199 -6.56 5.94 -15.68
C HIS A 199 -5.19 5.87 -16.39
N TYR A 200 -4.33 4.93 -16.01
CA TYR A 200 -3.03 4.78 -16.64
C TYR A 200 -3.16 4.32 -18.10
N LEU A 201 -4.03 3.34 -18.38
CA LEU A 201 -4.24 2.79 -19.72
C LEU A 201 -4.94 3.77 -20.68
N GLU A 202 -5.78 4.67 -20.16
CA GLU A 202 -6.38 5.75 -20.97
C GLU A 202 -5.33 6.73 -21.51
N ASN A 203 -4.22 6.91 -20.78
CA ASN A 203 -3.23 7.94 -21.05
C ASN A 203 -1.88 7.39 -21.56
N ASN A 204 -1.70 6.07 -21.63
CA ASN A 204 -0.43 5.45 -21.98
C ASN A 204 -0.65 4.26 -22.93
N GLN A 205 0.33 4.01 -23.80
CA GLN A 205 0.33 2.87 -24.75
C GLN A 205 1.70 2.17 -24.77
N GLY A 206 1.79 1.07 -25.51
CA GLY A 206 3.01 0.28 -25.68
C GLY A 206 3.32 -0.63 -24.47
N ASN A 207 4.56 -1.12 -24.39
CA ASN A 207 4.97 -2.18 -23.45
C ASN A 207 4.65 -1.84 -21.98
N LYS A 208 4.77 -0.58 -21.56
CA LYS A 208 4.41 -0.16 -20.19
C LYS A 208 2.92 -0.40 -19.91
N ALA A 209 2.05 0.06 -20.81
CA ALA A 209 0.61 -0.07 -20.66
C ALA A 209 0.19 -1.55 -20.68
N GLU A 210 0.75 -2.34 -21.61
CA GLU A 210 0.49 -3.77 -21.66
C GLU A 210 0.96 -4.49 -20.40
N LEU A 211 2.14 -4.15 -19.86
CA LEU A 211 2.65 -4.68 -18.60
C LEU A 211 1.72 -4.36 -17.43
N VAL A 212 1.25 -3.11 -17.33
CA VAL A 212 0.31 -2.68 -16.27
C VAL A 212 -1.01 -3.45 -16.36
N ASN A 213 -1.56 -3.61 -17.57
CA ASN A 213 -2.76 -4.40 -17.79
C ASN A 213 -2.55 -5.87 -17.39
N ARG A 214 -1.41 -6.46 -17.77
CA ARG A 214 -1.06 -7.84 -17.42
C ARG A 214 -0.90 -8.03 -15.91
N ALA A 215 -0.20 -7.12 -15.23
CA ALA A 215 -0.02 -7.16 -13.78
C ALA A 215 -1.34 -7.01 -13.02
N PHE A 216 -2.30 -6.22 -13.54
CA PHE A 216 -3.64 -6.15 -12.97
C PHE A 216 -4.36 -7.51 -13.05
N ARG A 217 -4.24 -8.22 -14.18
CA ARG A 217 -4.83 -9.56 -14.36
C ARG A 217 -4.19 -10.62 -13.46
N TRP A 218 -2.88 -10.57 -13.23
CA TRP A 218 -2.18 -11.47 -12.29
C TRP A 218 -2.67 -11.38 -10.84
N ARG A 219 -3.49 -10.37 -10.51
CA ARG A 219 -4.19 -10.36 -9.22
C ARG A 219 -5.21 -11.50 -9.12
N CYS A 220 -5.77 -11.97 -10.23
CA CYS A 220 -6.83 -12.99 -10.26
C CYS A 220 -6.42 -14.25 -11.04
N GLU A 221 -5.36 -14.16 -11.83
CA GLU A 221 -4.85 -15.20 -12.71
C GLU A 221 -3.45 -15.61 -12.26
N GLN A 222 -3.12 -16.89 -12.35
CA GLN A 222 -1.76 -17.35 -12.06
C GLN A 222 -0.81 -16.79 -13.13
N PRO A 223 0.24 -16.04 -12.75
CA PRO A 223 1.25 -15.58 -13.71
C PRO A 223 1.99 -16.78 -14.34
N VAL A 224 2.25 -16.67 -15.64
CA VAL A 224 3.06 -17.63 -16.41
C VAL A 224 4.35 -16.92 -16.81
N CYS A 225 5.48 -17.55 -16.52
CA CYS A 225 6.80 -17.06 -16.95
C CYS A 225 7.15 -17.65 -18.31
N ASP A 226 6.52 -17.12 -19.37
CA ASP A 226 6.83 -17.45 -20.76
C ASP A 226 7.71 -16.38 -21.42
N GLU A 227 8.15 -16.66 -22.65
CA GLU A 227 9.05 -15.77 -23.41
C GLU A 227 8.41 -14.38 -23.67
N ASP A 228 7.12 -14.35 -23.99
CA ASP A 228 6.40 -13.10 -24.27
C ASP A 228 6.27 -12.24 -23.00
N THR A 229 5.93 -12.86 -21.87
CA THR A 229 5.83 -12.18 -20.59
C THR A 229 7.20 -11.67 -20.12
N THR A 230 8.25 -12.44 -20.35
CA THR A 230 9.63 -12.04 -20.03
C THR A 230 10.03 -10.79 -20.81
N LYS A 231 9.85 -10.82 -22.14
CA LYS A 231 10.12 -9.66 -23.00
C LYS A 231 9.29 -8.44 -22.62
N LEU A 232 8.03 -8.64 -22.24
CA LEU A 232 7.15 -7.56 -21.80
C LEU A 232 7.66 -6.91 -20.51
N MET A 233 8.10 -7.71 -19.53
CA MET A 233 8.69 -7.21 -18.29
C MET A 233 9.98 -6.42 -18.56
N GLU A 234 10.91 -6.98 -19.34
CA GLU A 234 12.18 -6.31 -19.71
C GLU A 234 11.95 -4.96 -20.39
N LYS A 235 10.98 -4.89 -21.30
CA LYS A 235 10.69 -3.66 -22.05
C LYS A 235 9.77 -2.68 -21.32
N GLY A 236 9.02 -3.14 -20.34
CA GLY A 236 7.98 -2.34 -19.66
C GLY A 236 8.40 -1.80 -18.31
N LEU A 237 9.20 -2.55 -17.55
CA LEU A 237 9.38 -2.30 -16.13
C LEU A 237 10.26 -1.08 -15.83
N ILE A 238 11.49 -1.04 -16.37
CA ILE A 238 12.38 0.12 -16.17
C ILE A 238 11.73 1.42 -16.71
N PRO A 239 11.14 1.46 -17.92
CA PRO A 239 10.47 2.66 -18.40
C PRO A 239 9.30 3.12 -17.52
N LEU A 240 8.56 2.21 -16.88
CA LEU A 240 7.52 2.56 -15.92
C LEU A 240 8.12 3.23 -14.67
N TYR A 241 9.20 2.68 -14.14
CA TYR A 241 9.91 3.23 -12.99
C TYR A 241 10.48 4.61 -13.28
N LEU A 242 11.12 4.81 -14.44
CA LEU A 242 11.65 6.12 -14.82
C LEU A 242 10.54 7.18 -14.90
N GLN A 243 9.38 6.87 -15.48
CA GLN A 243 8.22 7.79 -15.50
C GLN A 243 7.74 8.14 -14.10
N PHE A 244 7.62 7.13 -13.24
CA PHE A 244 7.22 7.32 -11.84
C PHE A 244 8.23 8.21 -11.08
N ILE A 245 9.51 7.92 -11.19
CA ILE A 245 10.58 8.65 -10.51
C ILE A 245 10.64 10.10 -11.03
N ASP A 246 10.59 10.32 -12.34
CA ASP A 246 10.60 11.66 -12.94
C ASP A 246 9.41 12.51 -12.45
N THR A 247 8.22 11.91 -12.38
CA THR A 247 7.03 12.59 -11.86
C THR A 247 7.25 13.05 -10.43
N TYR A 248 7.71 12.15 -9.56
CA TYR A 248 7.90 12.47 -8.14
C TYR A 248 9.12 13.35 -7.87
N TYR A 249 10.16 13.27 -8.70
CA TYR A 249 11.31 14.17 -8.65
C TYR A 249 10.85 15.63 -8.82
N CYS A 250 10.08 15.91 -9.86
CA CYS A 250 9.52 17.25 -10.10
C CYS A 250 8.64 17.71 -8.92
N LYS A 251 7.79 16.83 -8.37
CA LYS A 251 6.97 17.18 -7.19
C LYS A 251 7.81 17.51 -5.96
N MET A 252 8.88 16.76 -5.70
CA MET A 252 9.75 17.03 -4.56
C MET A 252 10.49 18.37 -4.73
N LEU A 253 10.88 18.75 -5.95
CA LEU A 253 11.42 20.08 -6.23
C LEU A 253 10.37 21.19 -5.99
N ASP A 254 9.14 21.01 -6.47
CA ASP A 254 8.04 21.98 -6.26
C ASP A 254 7.77 22.22 -4.77
N TYR A 255 7.91 21.18 -3.94
CA TYR A 255 7.74 21.25 -2.49
C TYR A 255 8.99 21.64 -1.71
N GLN A 256 10.12 21.89 -2.40
CA GLN A 256 11.42 22.17 -1.79
C GLN A 256 11.92 21.05 -0.87
N GLU A 257 11.51 19.81 -1.14
CA GLU A 257 11.97 18.60 -0.44
C GLU A 257 13.28 18.11 -1.09
N ILE A 258 14.32 18.94 -1.03
CA ILE A 258 15.55 18.79 -1.81
C ILE A 258 16.22 17.42 -1.61
N ASN A 259 16.35 16.98 -0.36
CA ASN A 259 16.96 15.68 -0.05
C ASN A 259 16.18 14.50 -0.69
N LEU A 260 14.85 14.58 -0.73
CA LEU A 260 14.04 13.54 -1.39
C LEU A 260 14.17 13.61 -2.91
N ALA A 261 14.22 14.81 -3.48
CA ALA A 261 14.46 15.00 -4.91
C ALA A 261 15.83 14.44 -5.31
N GLU A 262 16.88 14.69 -4.54
CA GLU A 262 18.22 14.16 -4.78
C GLU A 262 18.27 12.62 -4.72
N ASN A 263 17.64 12.01 -3.72
CA ASN A 263 17.55 10.56 -3.61
C ASN A 263 16.78 9.93 -4.79
N LEU A 264 15.69 10.55 -5.23
CA LEU A 264 14.95 10.12 -6.42
C LEU A 264 15.80 10.25 -7.68
N LYS A 265 16.54 11.34 -7.84
CA LYS A 265 17.46 11.55 -8.96
C LYS A 265 18.58 10.50 -8.97
N GLN A 266 19.18 10.21 -7.81
CA GLN A 266 20.20 9.17 -7.71
C GLN A 266 19.63 7.82 -8.14
N TRP A 267 18.45 7.45 -7.63
CA TRP A 267 17.79 6.20 -8.01
C TRP A 267 17.50 6.13 -9.52
N ARG A 268 17.01 7.23 -10.11
CA ARG A 268 16.82 7.35 -11.57
C ARG A 268 18.11 7.13 -12.34
N ASP A 269 19.20 7.76 -11.91
CA ASP A 269 20.50 7.68 -12.59
C ASP A 269 21.11 6.29 -12.49
N GLU A 270 20.89 5.59 -11.36
CA GLU A 270 21.25 4.18 -11.21
C GLU A 270 20.49 3.33 -12.24
N LEU A 271 19.16 3.46 -12.33
CA LEU A 271 18.36 2.68 -13.29
C LEU A 271 18.65 3.01 -14.76
N SER A 272 19.09 4.23 -15.06
CA SER A 272 19.37 4.68 -16.44
C SER A 272 20.75 4.27 -16.96
N ARG A 273 21.65 3.86 -16.07
CA ARG A 273 23.01 3.38 -16.42
C ARG A 273 23.08 1.88 -16.66
N LEU A 274 21.98 1.18 -16.39
CA LEU A 274 21.84 -0.27 -16.43
C LEU A 274 21.06 -0.67 -17.69
#